data_AF-A0A453JX98-F1
#
_entry.id   AF-A0A453JX98-F1
#
_cell.length_a   1.000
_cell.length_b   1.000
_cell.length_c   1.000
_cell.angle_alpha   90.00
_cell.angle_beta   90.00
_cell.angle_gamma   90.00
#
_symmetry.space_group_name_H-M   'P 1'
#
loop_
_entity.id
_entity.type
_entity.pdbx_description
1 polymer ?
#
loop_
_entity_poly.entity_id
_entity_poly.type
_entity_poly.pdbx_seq_one_letter_code
_entity_poly.pdbx_strand_id
1 'polypeptide(L)'
;VAGETETKGQIKLRFKTAAGKDVVCIRSFQLTQKASKMEFKAIESVLQTINPHTGEKVCLSYRCADMDREIPALMGVSKAILENVIFVHQDESNWPLQDPSTLKKKFDDIFSAT
;
A
#
# COMPACT_ATOMS: atom_id res chain seq x y z
N VAL A 1 -24.59 -6.73 -5.09
CA VAL A 1 -25.64 -6.04 -5.87
C VAL A 1 -25.95 -6.88 -7.08
N ALA A 2 -27.16 -7.41 -7.21
CA ALA A 2 -27.54 -8.22 -8.36
C ALA A 2 -27.92 -7.28 -9.52
N GLY A 3 -27.18 -7.36 -10.64
CA GLY A 3 -27.44 -6.54 -11.84
C GLY A 3 -26.46 -5.39 -12.10
N GLU A 4 -25.51 -5.11 -11.19
CA GLU A 4 -24.45 -4.14 -11.45
C GLU A 4 -23.29 -4.78 -12.20
N THR A 5 -22.92 -4.21 -13.36
CA THR A 5 -21.76 -4.64 -14.16
C THR A 5 -20.43 -4.10 -13.61
N GLU A 6 -20.46 -3.26 -12.58
CA GLU A 6 -19.29 -2.59 -12.03
C GLU A 6 -19.35 -2.55 -10.49
N THR A 7 -18.30 -3.02 -9.85
CA THR A 7 -18.09 -2.90 -8.40
C THR A 7 -16.90 -1.99 -8.13
N LYS A 8 -17.06 -0.99 -7.26
CA LYS A 8 -15.96 -0.13 -6.80
C LYS A 8 -15.57 -0.48 -5.37
N GLY A 9 -14.27 -0.47 -5.09
CA GLY A 9 -13.70 -0.67 -3.77
C GLY A 9 -12.74 0.45 -3.42
N GLN A 10 -12.64 0.80 -2.14
CA GLN A 10 -11.67 1.79 -1.67
C GLN A 10 -11.06 1.35 -0.35
N ILE A 11 -9.75 1.49 -0.24
CA ILE A 11 -9.00 1.31 1.00
C ILE A 11 -8.46 2.68 1.42
N LYS A 12 -8.74 3.08 2.66
CA LYS A 12 -8.30 4.35 3.24
C LYS A 12 -7.52 4.08 4.51
N LEU A 13 -6.26 4.51 4.54
CA LEU A 13 -5.35 4.37 5.66
C LEU A 13 -4.93 5.75 6.16
N ARG A 14 -5.18 6.05 7.44
CA ARG A 14 -4.62 7.21 8.12
C ARG A 14 -3.44 6.77 8.97
N PHE A 15 -2.31 7.44 8.84
CA PHE A 15 -1.12 7.17 9.64
C PHE A 15 -0.35 8.46 9.95
N LYS A 16 0.55 8.39 10.92
CA LYS A 16 1.50 9.45 11.21
C LYS A 16 2.82 9.14 10.51
N THR A 17 3.40 10.14 9.86
CA THR A 17 4.73 10.00 9.26
C THR A 17 5.81 9.93 10.34
N ALA A 18 7.03 9.55 9.95
CA ALA A 18 8.20 9.63 10.83
C ALA A 18 8.44 11.05 11.38
N ALA A 19 7.98 12.08 10.68
CA ALA A 19 8.02 13.48 11.13
C ALA A 19 6.81 13.90 11.98
N GLY A 20 5.95 12.95 12.40
CA GLY A 20 4.78 13.20 13.24
C GLY A 20 3.56 13.82 12.54
N LYS A 21 3.62 13.99 11.21
CA LYS A 21 2.53 14.61 10.43
C LYS A 21 1.44 13.60 10.12
N ASP A 22 0.18 14.00 10.21
CA ASP A 22 -0.95 13.15 9.81
C ASP A 22 -1.10 13.09 8.28
N VAL A 23 -1.19 11.87 7.76
CA VAL A 23 -1.35 11.59 6.34
C VAL A 23 -2.47 10.58 6.15
N VAL A 24 -3.25 10.75 5.09
CA VAL A 24 -4.28 9.80 4.65
C VAL A 24 -3.94 9.31 3.25
N CYS A 25 -3.74 8.00 3.12
CA CYS A 25 -3.56 7.31 1.85
C CYS A 25 -4.87 6.67 1.43
N ILE A 26 -5.24 6.81 0.16
CA ILE A 26 -6.47 6.25 -0.42
C ILE A 26 -6.11 5.52 -1.70
N ARG A 27 -6.47 4.24 -1.79
CA ARG A 27 -6.41 3.43 -3.01
C ARG A 27 -7.83 3.09 -3.46
N SER A 28 -8.18 3.46 -4.68
CA SER A 28 -9.49 3.17 -5.28
C SER A 28 -9.36 2.15 -6.40
N PHE A 29 -10.26 1.18 -6.41
CA PHE A 29 -10.26 0.05 -7.34
C PHE A 29 -11.64 -0.12 -7.98
N GLN A 30 -11.64 -0.68 -9.18
CA GLN A 30 -12.84 -1.02 -9.93
C GLN A 30 -12.72 -2.44 -10.45
N LEU A 31 -13.80 -3.22 -10.34
CA LEU A 31 -13.96 -4.49 -11.00
C LEU A 31 -15.17 -4.39 -11.92
N THR A 32 -14.96 -4.53 -13.23
CA THR A 32 -16.05 -4.51 -14.22
C THR A 32 -16.27 -5.92 -14.75
N GLN A 33 -17.50 -6.42 -14.61
CA GLN A 33 -17.95 -7.67 -15.19
C GLN A 33 -18.37 -7.43 -16.65
N LYS A 34 -17.56 -7.91 -17.59
CA LYS A 34 -17.91 -8.00 -19.01
C LYS A 34 -18.58 -9.35 -19.29
N ALA A 35 -19.11 -9.51 -20.49
CA ALA A 35 -19.85 -10.71 -20.91
C ALA A 35 -19.11 -12.03 -20.65
N SER A 36 -17.78 -12.06 -20.78
CA SER A 36 -16.98 -13.28 -20.64
C SER A 36 -15.84 -13.20 -19.62
N LYS A 37 -15.58 -12.03 -19.02
CA LYS A 37 -14.47 -11.85 -18.09
C LYS A 37 -14.70 -10.71 -17.11
N MET A 38 -14.05 -10.78 -15.97
CA MET A 38 -13.93 -9.66 -15.03
C MET A 38 -12.64 -8.90 -15.31
N GLU A 39 -12.72 -7.58 -15.39
CA GLU A 39 -11.55 -6.70 -15.55
C GLU A 39 -11.35 -5.86 -14.29
N PHE A 40 -10.20 -6.04 -13.66
CA PHE A 40 -9.78 -5.24 -12.51
C PHE A 40 -8.97 -4.03 -12.97
N LYS A 41 -9.25 -2.86 -12.38
CA LYS A 41 -8.55 -1.62 -12.64
C LYS A 41 -8.26 -0.89 -11.33
N ALA A 42 -6.99 -0.56 -11.10
CA ALA A 42 -6.64 0.47 -10.13
C ALA A 42 -7.01 1.84 -10.72
N ILE A 43 -7.90 2.58 -10.06
CA ILE A 43 -8.46 3.83 -10.59
C ILE A 43 -7.55 4.99 -10.21
N GLU A 44 -7.44 5.24 -8.91
CA GLU A 44 -6.85 6.46 -8.36
C GLU A 44 -6.16 6.14 -7.04
N SER A 45 -5.11 6.91 -6.80
CA SER A 45 -4.28 6.84 -5.62
C SER A 45 -4.05 8.24 -5.10
N VAL A 46 -4.60 8.53 -3.93
CA VAL A 46 -4.60 9.88 -3.35
C VAL A 46 -3.86 9.86 -2.03
N LEU A 47 -2.94 10.81 -1.88
CA LEU A 47 -2.29 11.14 -0.62
C LEU A 47 -2.82 12.49 -0.14
N GLN A 48 -3.47 12.50 1.02
CA GLN A 48 -3.94 13.72 1.66
C GLN A 48 -3.06 14.04 2.86
N THR A 49 -2.58 15.27 2.95
CA THR A 49 -1.80 15.79 4.07
C THR A 49 -2.44 17.08 4.58
N ILE A 50 -2.08 17.52 5.78
CA ILE A 50 -2.49 18.83 6.30
C ILE A 50 -1.29 19.77 6.17
N ASN A 51 -1.50 20.91 5.52
CA ASN A 51 -0.49 21.97 5.48
C ASN A 51 -0.33 22.54 6.90
N PRO A 52 0.86 22.45 7.51
CA PRO A 52 1.07 22.90 8.89
C PRO A 52 0.97 24.42 9.06
N HIS A 53 1.09 25.19 7.98
CA HIS A 53 1.04 26.66 8.01
C HIS A 53 -0.37 27.21 7.79
N THR A 54 -1.16 26.57 6.93
CA THR A 54 -2.53 27.03 6.60
C THR A 54 -3.63 26.22 7.29
N GLY A 55 -3.31 25.03 7.81
CA GLY A 55 -4.30 24.08 8.35
C GLY A 55 -5.16 23.41 7.28
N GLU A 56 -4.93 23.70 6.01
CA GLU A 56 -5.74 23.18 4.91
C GLU A 56 -5.33 21.75 4.52
N LYS A 57 -6.31 20.97 4.07
CA LYS A 57 -6.07 19.64 3.51
C LYS A 57 -5.53 19.77 2.09
N VAL A 58 -4.30 19.32 1.88
CA VAL A 58 -3.68 19.23 0.56
C VAL A 58 -3.84 17.81 0.04
N CYS A 59 -4.40 17.66 -1.16
CA CYS A 59 -4.57 16.37 -1.82
C CYS A 59 -3.62 16.28 -3.02
N LEU A 60 -2.77 15.26 -3.03
CA LEU A 60 -1.86 14.95 -4.11
C LEU A 60 -2.30 13.65 -4.75
N SER A 61 -2.59 13.67 -6.04
CA SER A 61 -2.90 12.47 -6.83
C SER A 61 -1.60 11.90 -7.40
N TYR A 62 -1.34 10.63 -7.14
CA TYR A 62 -0.11 9.93 -7.54
C TYR A 62 -0.42 8.77 -8.46
N ARG A 63 0.57 8.33 -9.27
CA ARG A 63 0.51 7.01 -9.89
C ARG A 63 0.69 5.93 -8.82
N CYS A 64 0.19 4.73 -9.08
CA CYS A 64 0.27 3.64 -8.10
C CYS A 64 1.71 3.34 -7.66
N ALA A 65 2.62 3.23 -8.63
CA ALA A 65 4.03 2.92 -8.43
C ALA A 65 4.75 3.97 -7.58
N ASP A 66 4.42 5.26 -7.75
CA ASP A 66 5.03 6.33 -6.94
C ASP A 66 4.60 6.16 -5.48
N MET A 67 3.32 5.91 -5.23
CA MET A 67 2.79 5.77 -3.88
C MET A 67 3.27 4.49 -3.16
N ASP A 68 3.57 3.40 -3.88
CA ASP A 68 4.19 2.21 -3.27
C ASP A 68 5.62 2.48 -2.78
N ARG A 69 6.30 3.48 -3.36
CA ARG A 69 7.61 3.96 -2.93
C ARG A 69 7.51 5.03 -1.83
N GLU A 70 6.59 5.98 -1.98
CA GLU A 70 6.47 7.12 -1.05
C GLU A 70 5.89 6.72 0.31
N ILE A 71 4.93 5.79 0.37
CA ILE A 71 4.26 5.43 1.64
C ILE A 71 5.22 4.82 2.68
N PRO A 72 6.06 3.82 2.33
CA PRO A 72 7.07 3.31 3.27
C PRO A 72 8.01 4.41 3.77
N ALA A 73 8.48 5.27 2.86
CA ALA A 73 9.36 6.38 3.19
C ALA A 73 8.70 7.38 4.16
N LEU A 74 7.43 7.72 3.94
CA LEU A 74 6.65 8.57 4.84
C LEU A 74 6.45 7.91 6.22
N MET A 75 6.23 6.59 6.27
CA MET A 75 6.14 5.83 7.52
C MET A 75 7.49 5.66 8.23
N GLY A 76 8.61 5.93 7.56
CA GLY A 76 9.95 5.78 8.11
C GLY A 76 10.44 4.33 8.17
N VAL A 77 9.89 3.46 7.33
CA VAL A 77 10.25 2.04 7.26
C VAL A 77 10.53 1.62 5.82
N SER A 78 11.37 0.61 5.62
CA SER A 78 11.58 0.06 4.27
C SER A 78 10.33 -0.71 3.81
N LYS A 79 10.17 -0.82 2.48
CA LYS A 79 9.11 -1.65 1.89
C LYS A 79 9.17 -3.09 2.41
N ALA A 80 10.38 -3.66 2.50
CA ALA A 80 10.59 -5.01 2.99
C ALA A 80 10.14 -5.21 4.45
N ILE A 81 10.32 -4.22 5.32
CA ILE A 81 9.82 -4.28 6.71
C ILE A 81 8.28 -4.29 6.72
N LEU A 82 7.65 -3.46 5.89
CA LEU A 82 6.18 -3.46 5.79
C LEU A 82 5.65 -4.81 5.30
N GLU A 83 6.26 -5.41 4.28
CA GLU A 83 5.76 -6.65 3.65
C GLU A 83 6.12 -7.93 4.44
N ASN A 84 7.34 -8.02 4.98
CA ASN A 84 7.82 -9.27 5.60
C ASN A 84 7.70 -9.29 7.14
N VAL A 85 7.45 -8.14 7.78
CA VAL A 85 7.42 -8.04 9.25
C VAL A 85 6.09 -7.48 9.77
N ILE A 86 5.64 -6.32 9.26
CA ILE A 86 4.45 -5.63 9.80
C ILE A 86 3.14 -6.19 9.23
N PHE A 87 3.06 -6.32 7.91
CA PHE A 87 1.88 -6.77 7.17
C PHE A 87 2.13 -8.08 6.41
N VAL A 88 2.88 -8.99 7.03
CA VAL A 88 3.10 -10.32 6.48
C VAL A 88 1.77 -11.04 6.27
N HIS A 89 1.58 -11.62 5.09
CA HIS A 89 0.38 -12.41 4.79
C HIS A 89 0.31 -13.62 5.72
N GLN A 90 -0.88 -13.99 6.20
CA GLN A 90 -1.03 -15.08 7.18
C GLN A 90 -0.43 -16.40 6.69
N ASP A 91 -0.63 -16.73 5.41
CA ASP A 91 -0.08 -17.94 4.78
C ASP A 91 1.45 -17.94 4.69
N GLU A 92 2.08 -16.76 4.78
CA GLU A 92 3.54 -16.58 4.73
C GLU A 92 4.15 -16.24 6.10
N SER A 93 3.35 -16.19 7.17
CA SER A 93 3.82 -15.74 8.51
C SER A 93 4.92 -16.62 9.10
N ASN A 94 5.01 -17.87 8.66
CA ASN A 94 6.05 -18.82 9.05
C ASN A 94 7.31 -18.75 8.19
N TRP A 95 7.48 -17.72 7.35
CA TRP A 95 8.68 -17.54 6.52
C TRP A 95 10.02 -17.65 7.28
N PRO A 96 10.14 -17.29 8.58
CA PRO A 96 11.40 -17.49 9.31
C PRO A 96 11.79 -18.96 9.48
N LEU A 97 10.85 -19.89 9.28
CA LEU A 97 11.03 -21.34 9.39
C LEU A 97 11.10 -22.04 8.02
N GLN A 98 11.03 -21.28 6.93
CA GLN A 98 11.13 -21.83 5.59
C GLN A 98 12.57 -22.17 5.22
N ASP A 99 12.76 -22.69 4.01
CA ASP A 99 14.06 -23.14 3.53
C ASP A 99 15.12 -22.01 3.55
N PRO A 100 16.41 -22.35 3.63
CA PRO A 100 17.49 -21.37 3.74
C PRO A 100 17.51 -20.32 2.62
N SER A 101 17.03 -20.64 1.42
CA SER A 101 17.03 -19.70 0.30
C SER A 101 15.96 -18.61 0.46
N THR A 102 14.74 -19.01 0.86
CA THR A 102 13.65 -18.08 1.15
C THR A 102 13.96 -17.21 2.36
N LEU A 103 14.51 -17.82 3.42
CA LEU A 103 14.96 -17.13 4.61
C LEU A 103 16.02 -16.07 4.27
N LYS A 104 17.08 -16.46 3.55
CA LYS A 104 18.15 -15.55 3.17
C LYS A 104 17.62 -14.38 2.34
N LYS A 105 16.76 -14.64 1.36
CA LYS A 105 16.18 -13.59 0.51
C LYS A 105 15.43 -12.54 1.35
N LYS A 106 14.53 -12.97 2.24
CA LYS A 106 13.78 -12.03 3.09
C LYS A 106 14.69 -11.29 4.08
N PHE A 107 15.74 -11.93 4.59
CA PHE A 107 16.75 -11.26 5.40
C PHE A 107 17.51 -10.19 4.60
N ASP A 108 18.02 -10.51 3.42
CA ASP A 108 18.73 -9.57 2.55
C ASP A 108 17.84 -8.35 2.22
N ASP A 109 16.57 -8.59 1.89
CA ASP A 109 15.57 -7.55 1.61
C ASP A 109 15.31 -6.63 2.82
N ILE A 110 15.20 -7.19 4.03
CA ILE A 110 14.96 -6.45 5.27
C ILE A 110 16.17 -5.59 5.64
N PHE A 111 17.38 -6.17 5.59
CA PHE A 111 18.61 -5.50 6.00
C PHE A 111 19.23 -4.65 4.89
N SER A 112 18.62 -4.62 3.70
CA SER A 112 19.15 -3.92 2.51
C SER A 112 20.61 -4.31 2.23
N ALA A 113 20.96 -5.58 2.52
CA ALA A 113 22.31 -6.09 2.31
C ALA A 113 22.46 -6.39 0.82
N THR A 114 23.05 -5.44 0.09
CA THR A 114 23.64 -5.67 -1.23
C THR A 114 25.15 -5.67 -1.10
#